data_AF-A0A6G0K5I7-F1
#
_entry.id   AF-A0A6G0K5I7-F1
#
_cell.length_a   1.000
_cell.length_b   1.000
_cell.length_c   1.000
_cell.angle_alpha   90.00
_cell.angle_beta   90.00
_cell.angle_gamma   90.00
#
_symmetry.space_group_name_H-M   'P 1'
#
loop_
_entity.id
_entity.type
_entity.pdbx_description
1 polymer ?
#
loop_
_entity_poly.entity_id
_entity_poly.type
_entity_poly.pdbx_seq_one_letter_code
_entity_poly.pdbx_strand_id
1 'polypeptide(L)'
;MAFQRKIYPLELAKPSHCVHYVGDLLHKYFQSVWSYWNRVQVGHRGRYSVERLLALNDYYQRTSLAHVVVVCSLGLLPAFVVAVLVECIPLRPPTESWRANYTFWIRLFVSSLPIAFGGVYQVKEVIQPGVISTTGIIATAFGSCA
;
A
#
# COMPACT_ATOMS: atom_id res chain seq x y z
N MET A 1 -32.50 -42.93 -19.94
CA MET A 1 -33.13 -41.99 -18.98
C MET A 1 -32.17 -40.84 -18.73
N ALA A 2 -32.42 -39.67 -19.32
CA ALA A 2 -31.54 -38.49 -19.20
C ALA A 2 -32.09 -37.52 -18.15
N PHE A 3 -31.30 -37.24 -17.11
CA PHE A 3 -31.66 -36.35 -16.01
C PHE A 3 -31.40 -34.90 -16.42
N GLN A 4 -32.42 -34.20 -16.91
CA GLN A 4 -32.35 -32.78 -17.25
C GLN A 4 -32.38 -31.93 -15.97
N ARG A 5 -31.19 -31.58 -15.46
CA ARG A 5 -31.03 -30.65 -14.33
C ARG A 5 -31.37 -29.24 -14.82
N LYS A 6 -32.54 -28.73 -14.44
CA LYS A 6 -32.99 -27.37 -14.75
C LYS A 6 -32.07 -26.37 -14.04
N ILE A 7 -31.17 -25.73 -14.79
CA ILE A 7 -30.30 -24.66 -14.31
C ILE A 7 -31.18 -23.40 -14.27
N TYR A 8 -31.55 -22.97 -13.07
CA TYR A 8 -32.15 -21.65 -12.87
C TYR A 8 -31.02 -20.63 -13.04
N PRO A 9 -31.17 -19.57 -13.87
CA PRO A 9 -30.22 -18.48 -13.84
C PRO A 9 -30.25 -17.89 -12.42
N LEU A 10 -29.10 -17.87 -11.75
CA LEU A 10 -28.95 -17.05 -10.55
C LEU A 10 -29.13 -15.60 -11.02
N GLU A 11 -30.30 -15.01 -10.75
CA GLU A 11 -30.52 -13.57 -10.82
C GLU A 11 -29.52 -12.93 -9.84
N LEU A 12 -28.36 -12.54 -10.36
CA LEU A 12 -27.31 -11.87 -9.60
C LEU A 12 -27.91 -10.55 -9.12
N ALA A 13 -28.29 -10.50 -7.84
CA ALA A 13 -29.01 -9.37 -7.25
C ALA A 13 -28.34 -8.05 -7.64
N LYS A 14 -29.09 -7.18 -8.34
CA LYS A 14 -28.62 -5.87 -8.78
C LYS A 14 -28.04 -5.13 -7.56
N PRO A 15 -26.75 -4.77 -7.57
CA PRO A 15 -26.12 -4.16 -6.41
C PRO A 15 -26.88 -2.89 -6.04
N SER A 16 -27.16 -2.73 -4.75
CA SER A 16 -27.92 -1.59 -4.25
C SER A 16 -27.21 -0.28 -4.60
N HIS A 17 -27.99 0.76 -4.94
CA HIS A 17 -27.49 2.06 -5.41
C HIS A 17 -26.42 2.67 -4.48
N CYS A 18 -26.50 2.37 -3.18
CA CYS A 18 -25.52 2.81 -2.18
C CYS A 18 -24.14 2.13 -2.36
N VAL A 19 -24.10 0.84 -2.73
CA VAL A 19 -22.84 0.10 -2.96
C VAL A 19 -22.10 0.68 -4.17
N HIS A 20 -22.83 1.03 -5.24
CA HIS A 20 -22.22 1.67 -6.41
C HIS A 20 -21.69 3.06 -6.08
N TYR A 21 -22.45 3.87 -5.36
CA TYR A 21 -22.04 5.22 -4.94
C TYR A 21 -20.80 5.22 -4.05
N VAL A 22 -20.75 4.33 -3.05
CA VAL A 22 -19.57 4.17 -2.18
C VAL A 22 -18.36 3.70 -2.98
N GLY A 23 -18.55 2.76 -3.92
CA GLY A 23 -17.50 2.32 -4.83
C GLY A 23 -16.94 3.46 -5.69
N ASP A 24 -17.81 4.27 -6.28
CA ASP A 24 -17.42 5.41 -7.12
C ASP A 24 -16.67 6.48 -6.31
N LEU A 25 -17.09 6.74 -5.07
CA LEU A 25 -16.41 7.67 -4.17
C LEU A 25 -15.02 7.16 -3.79
N LEU A 26 -14.90 5.90 -3.41
CA LEU A 26 -13.63 5.26 -3.08
C LEU A 26 -12.68 5.28 -4.28
N HIS A 27 -13.20 4.98 -5.48
CA HIS A 27 -12.40 5.01 -6.70
C HIS A 27 -11.88 6.42 -6.99
N LYS A 28 -12.73 7.45 -6.90
CA LYS A 28 -12.32 8.86 -7.07
C LYS A 28 -11.27 9.28 -6.06
N TYR A 29 -11.46 8.93 -4.78
CA TYR A 29 -10.49 9.23 -3.74
C TYR A 29 -9.15 8.52 -4.01
N PHE A 30 -9.18 7.23 -4.33
CA PHE A 30 -7.99 6.45 -4.66
C PHE A 30 -7.22 7.05 -5.85
N GLN A 31 -7.92 7.43 -6.93
CA GLN A 31 -7.30 8.06 -8.10
C GLN A 31 -6.67 9.42 -7.75
N SER A 32 -7.30 10.20 -6.87
CA SER A 32 -6.76 11.48 -6.40
C SER A 32 -5.48 11.28 -5.60
N VAL A 33 -5.51 10.37 -4.62
CA VAL A 33 -4.36 10.02 -3.79
C VAL A 33 -3.23 9.45 -4.65
N TRP A 34 -3.54 8.54 -5.57
CA TRP A 34 -2.57 7.96 -6.50
C TRP A 34 -1.91 9.02 -7.39
N SER A 35 -2.72 9.94 -7.94
CA SER A 35 -2.20 11.02 -8.79
C SER A 35 -1.34 11.99 -7.99
N TYR A 36 -1.72 12.31 -6.75
CA TYR A 36 -0.91 13.13 -5.85
C TYR A 36 0.40 12.43 -5.49
N TRP A 37 0.34 11.14 -5.14
CA TRP A 37 1.51 10.31 -4.85
C TRP A 37 2.50 10.28 -6.02
N ASN A 38 2.02 10.04 -7.23
CA ASN A 38 2.87 10.06 -8.44
C ASN A 38 3.51 11.43 -8.69
N ARG A 39 2.85 12.53 -8.31
CA ARG A 39 3.42 13.88 -8.41
C ARG A 39 4.49 14.12 -7.34
N VAL A 40 4.33 13.55 -6.15
CA VAL A 40 5.30 13.64 -5.04
C VAL A 40 6.52 12.73 -5.25
N GLN A 41 6.44 11.70 -6.09
CA GLN A 41 7.58 10.84 -6.41
C GLN A 41 8.64 11.54 -7.28
N VAL A 42 9.41 12.41 -6.64
CA VAL A 42 10.52 13.20 -7.17
C VAL A 42 11.62 12.32 -7.81
N GLY A 43 11.80 11.07 -7.33
CA GLY A 43 12.86 10.15 -7.77
C GLY A 43 12.58 9.31 -9.01
N HIS A 44 11.32 9.19 -9.46
CA HIS A 44 10.91 8.11 -10.37
C HIS A 44 11.23 8.34 -11.87
N ARG A 45 12.22 9.17 -12.23
CA ARG A 45 12.42 9.49 -13.67
C ARG A 45 13.84 9.50 -14.20
N GLY A 46 14.89 9.20 -13.44
CA GLY A 46 16.28 9.20 -13.99
C GLY A 46 16.68 10.51 -14.71
N ARG A 47 15.86 11.56 -14.61
CA ARG A 47 16.00 12.87 -15.22
C ARG A 47 16.28 13.82 -14.09
N TYR A 48 17.49 13.74 -13.59
CA TYR A 48 18.07 14.79 -12.78
C TYR A 48 18.33 15.95 -13.73
N SER A 49 17.64 17.06 -13.54
CA SER A 49 17.90 18.28 -14.29
C SER A 49 18.51 19.31 -13.34
N VAL A 50 19.39 20.16 -13.88
CA VAL A 50 20.12 21.16 -13.11
C VAL A 50 19.13 22.11 -12.42
N GLU A 51 18.02 22.42 -13.08
CA GLU A 51 16.95 23.29 -12.58
C GLU A 51 16.34 22.76 -11.27
N ARG A 52 16.17 21.44 -11.13
CA ARG A 52 15.62 20.84 -9.90
C ARG A 52 16.62 20.88 -8.75
N LEU A 53 17.90 20.67 -9.05
CA LEU A 53 18.96 20.78 -8.04
C LEU A 53 19.07 22.23 -7.54
N LEU A 54 19.00 23.20 -8.45
CA LEU A 54 18.99 24.62 -8.11
C LEU A 54 17.75 25.00 -7.30
N ALA A 55 16.56 24.52 -7.68
CA ALA A 55 15.33 24.74 -6.92
C ALA A 55 15.40 24.13 -5.50
N LEU A 56 16.05 22.98 -5.33
CA LEU A 56 16.28 22.38 -4.02
C LEU A 56 17.25 23.22 -3.17
N ASN A 57 18.32 23.73 -3.78
CA ASN A 57 19.27 24.62 -3.11
C ASN A 57 18.59 25.92 -2.65
N ASP A 58 17.77 26.53 -3.51
CA ASP A 58 16.99 27.72 -3.16
C ASP A 58 15.98 27.43 -2.04
N TYR A 59 15.32 26.27 -2.07
CA TYR A 59 14.45 25.84 -0.98
C TYR A 59 15.23 25.74 0.34
N TYR A 60 16.40 25.09 0.34
CA TYR A 60 17.23 24.95 1.55
C TYR A 60 17.66 26.31 2.12
N GLN A 61 18.01 27.28 1.27
CA GLN A 61 18.43 28.62 1.70
C GLN A 61 17.28 29.48 2.24
N ARG A 62 16.03 29.27 1.77
CA ARG A 62 14.88 30.12 2.11
C ARG A 62 13.96 29.53 3.19
N THR A 63 13.98 28.21 3.38
CA THR A 63 13.07 27.52 4.31
C THR A 63 13.62 27.53 5.73
N SER A 64 12.74 27.73 6.71
CA SER A 64 13.08 27.61 8.13
C SER A 64 13.23 26.13 8.55
N LEU A 65 14.09 25.88 9.54
CA LEU A 65 14.31 24.54 10.12
C LEU A 65 12.99 23.90 10.58
N ALA A 66 12.09 24.70 11.18
CA ALA A 66 10.78 24.24 11.62
C ALA A 66 9.95 23.64 10.47
N HIS A 67 9.95 24.26 9.29
CA HIS A 67 9.22 23.74 8.13
C HIS A 67 9.82 22.42 7.64
N VAL A 68 11.15 22.27 7.66
CA VAL A 68 11.81 20.98 7.33
C VAL A 68 11.40 19.89 8.31
N VAL A 69 11.43 20.16 9.62
CA VAL A 69 11.02 19.21 10.65
C VAL A 69 9.57 18.79 10.47
N VAL A 70 8.67 19.72 10.15
CA VAL A 70 7.27 19.44 9.85
C VAL A 70 7.16 18.53 8.63
N VAL A 71 7.82 18.86 7.51
CA VAL A 71 7.79 18.06 6.29
C VAL A 71 8.33 16.64 6.53
N CYS A 72 9.46 16.50 7.22
CA CYS A 72 10.02 15.20 7.57
C CYS A 72 9.08 14.42 8.50
N SER A 73 8.53 15.07 9.52
CA SER A 73 7.58 14.44 10.44
C SER A 73 6.33 13.97 9.71
N LEU A 74 5.77 14.78 8.81
CA LEU A 74 4.63 14.38 7.97
C LEU A 74 4.97 13.21 7.04
N GLY A 75 6.22 13.08 6.59
CA GLY A 75 6.66 11.93 5.81
C GLY A 75 6.77 10.63 6.63
N LEU A 76 7.18 10.74 7.90
CA LEU A 76 7.32 9.58 8.80
C LEU A 76 6.01 9.20 9.51
N LEU A 77 5.12 10.17 9.75
CA LEU A 77 3.88 10.00 10.51
C LEU A 77 3.01 8.84 10.01
N PRO A 78 2.77 8.66 8.69
CA PRO A 78 1.89 7.60 8.21
C PRO A 78 2.42 6.20 8.56
N ALA A 79 3.72 5.99 8.43
CA ALA A 79 4.35 4.71 8.77
C ALA A 79 4.29 4.46 10.29
N PHE A 80 4.54 5.50 11.10
CA PHE A 80 4.46 5.41 12.55
C PHE A 80 3.04 5.11 13.05
N VAL A 81 2.02 5.77 12.47
CA VAL A 81 0.62 5.53 12.79
C VAL A 81 0.26 4.06 12.52
N VAL A 82 0.64 3.52 11.37
CA VAL A 82 0.40 2.10 11.05
C VAL A 82 1.10 1.18 12.05
N ALA A 83 2.35 1.45 12.41
CA ALA A 83 3.08 0.66 13.40
C ALA A 83 2.38 0.65 14.77
N VAL A 84 1.94 1.82 15.26
CA VAL A 84 1.20 1.92 16.53
C VAL A 84 -0.12 1.17 16.46
N LEU A 85 -0.87 1.29 15.36
CA LEU A 85 -2.12 0.55 15.18
C LEU A 85 -1.93 -0.96 15.22
N VAL A 86 -0.82 -1.46 14.66
CA VAL A 86 -0.44 -2.88 14.69
C VAL A 86 -0.10 -3.34 16.12
N GLU A 87 0.61 -2.52 16.90
CA GLU A 87 0.94 -2.81 18.30
C GLU A 87 -0.29 -2.75 19.23
N CYS A 88 -1.31 -1.96 18.87
CA CYS A 88 -2.57 -1.90 19.61
C CYS A 88 -3.44 -3.17 19.48
N ILE A 89 -3.07 -4.13 18.62
CA ILE A 89 -3.80 -5.39 18.47
C ILE A 89 -3.45 -6.32 19.65
N PRO A 90 -4.41 -6.68 20.52
CA PRO A 90 -4.13 -7.51 21.68
C PRO A 90 -3.78 -8.95 21.28
N LEU A 91 -2.71 -9.48 21.87
CA LEU A 91 -2.33 -10.89 21.77
C LEU A 91 -2.95 -11.67 22.93
N ARG A 92 -3.38 -12.90 22.64
CA ARG A 92 -3.81 -13.85 23.67
C ARG A 92 -2.60 -14.60 24.24
N PRO A 93 -2.72 -15.16 25.46
CA PRO A 93 -1.63 -15.91 26.07
C PRO A 93 -1.15 -17.06 25.17
N PRO A 94 0.17 -17.32 25.11
CA PRO A 94 0.77 -18.30 24.19
C PRO A 94 0.43 -19.75 24.55
N THR A 95 -0.19 -19.98 25.71
CA THR A 95 -0.71 -21.27 26.16
C THR A 95 -2.01 -21.66 25.45
N GLU A 96 -2.68 -20.72 24.79
CA GLU A 96 -3.86 -20.99 23.96
C GLU A 96 -3.49 -21.46 22.56
N SER A 97 -4.38 -22.22 21.92
CA SER A 97 -4.17 -22.74 20.57
C SER A 97 -3.95 -21.62 19.53
N TRP A 98 -3.23 -21.92 18.44
CA TRP A 98 -2.98 -20.99 17.33
C TRP A 98 -4.26 -20.40 16.71
N ARG A 99 -5.38 -21.13 16.77
CA ARG A 99 -6.70 -20.67 16.30
C ARG A 99 -7.30 -19.61 17.21
N ALA A 100 -7.05 -19.69 18.52
CA ALA A 100 -7.50 -18.70 19.47
C ALA A 100 -6.69 -17.39 19.35
N ASN A 101 -5.41 -17.50 18.93
CA ASN A 101 -4.52 -16.36 18.70
C ASN A 101 -4.49 -15.93 17.22
N TYR A 102 -5.63 -15.87 16.54
CA TYR A 102 -5.69 -15.46 15.13
C TYR A 102 -5.20 -14.01 14.91
N THR A 103 -5.28 -13.15 15.94
CA THR A 103 -4.80 -11.77 15.91
C THR A 103 -3.29 -11.66 15.72
N PHE A 104 -2.52 -12.65 16.19
CA PHE A 104 -1.09 -12.76 15.90
C PHE A 104 -0.81 -12.85 14.40
N TRP A 105 -1.57 -13.69 13.68
CA TRP A 105 -1.40 -13.82 12.23
C TRP A 105 -1.75 -12.53 11.50
N ILE A 106 -2.81 -11.83 11.92
CA ILE A 106 -3.15 -10.51 11.37
C ILE A 106 -1.98 -9.53 11.56
N ARG A 107 -1.42 -9.47 12.77
CA ARG A 107 -0.27 -8.62 13.09
C ARG A 107 0.94 -8.97 12.21
N LEU A 108 1.21 -10.25 12.03
CA LEU A 108 2.29 -10.74 11.16
C LEU A 108 2.08 -10.27 9.72
N PHE A 109 0.92 -10.52 9.11
CA PHE A 109 0.64 -10.13 7.73
C PHE A 109 0.64 -8.61 7.51
N VAL A 110 0.02 -7.85 8.41
CA VAL A 110 -0.07 -6.37 8.28
C VAL A 110 1.32 -5.73 8.41
N SER A 111 2.22 -6.32 9.19
CA SER A 111 3.60 -5.84 9.31
C SER A 111 4.51 -6.32 8.19
N SER A 112 4.45 -7.59 7.80
CA SER A 112 5.38 -8.19 6.84
C SER A 112 5.10 -7.82 5.38
N LEU A 113 3.83 -7.74 4.96
CA LEU A 113 3.47 -7.47 3.57
C LEU A 113 3.98 -6.10 3.08
N PRO A 114 3.74 -4.97 3.79
CA PRO A 114 4.24 -3.67 3.35
C PRO A 114 5.77 -3.62 3.26
N ILE A 115 6.47 -4.33 4.14
CA ILE A 115 7.94 -4.41 4.14
C ILE A 115 8.40 -5.19 2.90
N ALA A 116 7.78 -6.34 2.60
CA ALA A 116 8.10 -7.13 1.42
C ALA A 116 7.83 -6.35 0.13
N PHE A 117 6.66 -5.71 0.01
CA PHE A 117 6.35 -4.84 -1.13
C PHE A 117 7.35 -3.68 -1.23
N GLY A 118 7.56 -2.94 -0.14
CA GLY A 118 8.47 -1.79 -0.11
C GLY A 118 9.90 -2.15 -0.51
N GLY A 119 10.43 -3.26 -0.01
CA GLY A 119 11.76 -3.75 -0.36
C GLY A 119 11.87 -4.12 -1.84
N VAL A 120 10.90 -4.85 -2.37
CA VAL A 120 10.94 -5.25 -3.79
C VAL A 120 10.74 -4.05 -4.72
N TYR A 121 9.85 -3.11 -4.39
CA TYR A 121 9.70 -1.88 -5.17
C TYR A 121 10.98 -1.04 -5.14
N GLN A 122 11.66 -0.88 -4.00
CA GLN A 122 12.96 -0.20 -3.96
C GLN A 122 13.99 -0.87 -4.87
N VAL A 123 14.07 -2.19 -4.86
CA VAL A 123 14.98 -2.95 -5.72
C VAL A 123 14.63 -2.77 -7.20
N LYS A 124 13.33 -2.78 -7.57
CA LYS A 124 12.90 -2.51 -8.93
C LYS A 124 13.31 -1.14 -9.44
N GLU A 125 13.23 -0.11 -8.61
CA GLU A 125 13.55 1.27 -8.99
C GLU A 125 15.03 1.43 -9.34
N VAL A 126 15.91 0.62 -8.75
CA VAL A 126 17.36 0.65 -9.00
C VAL A 126 17.74 -0.17 -10.24
N ILE A 127 16.92 -1.15 -10.62
CA ILE A 127 17.19 -2.08 -11.72
C ILE A 127 16.58 -1.57 -13.04
N GLN A 128 17.22 -1.87 -14.17
CA GLN A 128 16.72 -1.46 -15.49
C GLN A 128 15.30 -1.99 -15.76
N PRO A 129 14.42 -1.17 -16.37
CA PRO A 129 13.05 -1.57 -16.66
C PRO A 129 13.02 -2.77 -17.61
N GLY A 130 12.30 -3.84 -17.24
CA GLY A 130 12.11 -5.04 -18.07
C GLY A 130 12.67 -6.34 -17.50
N VAL A 131 13.53 -6.27 -16.46
CA VAL A 131 14.13 -7.48 -15.85
C VAL A 131 13.19 -8.17 -14.86
N ILE A 132 12.32 -7.40 -14.18
CA ILE A 132 11.51 -7.92 -13.06
C ILE A 132 10.00 -7.78 -13.35
N SER A 133 9.30 -8.91 -13.42
CA SER A 133 7.85 -9.01 -13.60
C SER A 133 7.07 -8.54 -12.37
N THR A 134 6.15 -7.59 -12.54
CA THR A 134 5.27 -7.09 -11.47
C THR A 134 4.39 -8.19 -10.87
N THR A 135 3.95 -9.16 -11.69
CA THR A 135 3.16 -10.30 -11.22
C THR A 135 3.98 -11.22 -10.32
N GLY A 136 5.25 -11.46 -10.67
CA GLY A 136 6.18 -12.26 -9.86
C GLY A 136 6.43 -11.62 -8.50
N ILE A 137 6.54 -10.29 -8.45
CA ILE A 137 6.73 -9.54 -7.20
C ILE A 137 5.56 -9.70 -6.25
N ILE A 138 4.35 -9.54 -6.78
CA ILE A 138 3.13 -9.72 -5.99
C ILE A 138 3.09 -11.15 -5.44
N ALA A 139 3.39 -12.15 -6.28
CA ALA A 139 3.45 -13.55 -5.87
C ALA A 139 4.51 -13.82 -4.79
N THR A 140 5.73 -13.28 -4.92
CA THR A 140 6.80 -13.44 -3.92
C THR A 140 6.47 -12.74 -2.61
N ALA A 141 5.85 -11.55 -2.65
CA ALA A 141 5.44 -10.83 -1.45
C ALA A 141 4.40 -11.63 -0.65
N PHE A 142 3.37 -12.15 -1.32
CA PHE A 142 2.39 -13.03 -0.66
C PHE A 142 3.03 -14.34 -0.17
N GLY A 143 3.90 -14.95 -0.98
CA GLY A 143 4.59 -16.19 -0.60
C GLY A 143 5.54 -16.03 0.59
N SER A 144 6.14 -14.85 0.77
CA SER A 144 7.04 -14.56 1.90
C SER A 144 6.31 -14.40 3.24
N CYS A 145 5.00 -14.20 3.20
CA CYS A 145 4.18 -13.96 4.38
C CYS A 145 3.36 -15.18 4.81
N ALA A 146 3.36 -16.26 4.00
CA ALA A 146 2.68 -17.53 4.27
C ALA A 146 3.61 -18.54 4.94
#